data_AF-A0A5W3IT57-F1
#
_entry.id   AF-A0A5W3IT57-F1
#
_cell.length_a   1.000
_cell.length_b   1.000
_cell.length_c   1.000
_cell.angle_alpha   90.00
_cell.angle_beta   90.00
_cell.angle_gamma   90.00
#
_symmetry.space_group_name_H-M   'P 1'
#
loop_
_entity.id
_entity.type
_entity.pdbx_description
1 polymer ?
#
loop_
_entity_poly.entity_id
_entity_poly.type
_entity_poly.pdbx_seq_one_letter_code
_entity_poly.pdbx_strand_id
1 'polypeptide(L)'
;MDLTKQQVQVLSRLANGEQVFKGEDDVYRWSGDAGGQVCTAPVKALLKLNLVRIAKVKGGTVLRCAVTAAGRDYLKNSWNNQK
;
A
#
# COMPACT_ATOMS: atom_id res chain seq x y z
N MET A 1 17.19 -5.20 4.30
CA MET A 1 15.84 -5.80 4.38
C MET A 1 15.19 -5.55 3.03
N ASP A 2 15.08 -6.59 2.24
CA ASP A 2 14.56 -6.51 0.87
C ASP A 2 13.06 -6.79 0.90
N LEU A 3 12.28 -5.89 0.29
CA LEU A 3 10.85 -6.11 0.11
C LEU A 3 10.63 -7.24 -0.89
N THR A 4 9.62 -8.08 -0.64
CA THR A 4 9.23 -9.10 -1.62
C THR A 4 8.66 -8.46 -2.88
N LYS A 5 8.70 -9.17 -4.02
CA LYS A 5 8.12 -8.70 -5.28
C LYS A 5 6.66 -8.21 -5.12
N GLN A 6 5.87 -8.93 -4.34
CA GLN A 6 4.48 -8.55 -4.04
C GLN A 6 4.38 -7.27 -3.20
N GLN A 7 5.25 -7.07 -2.22
CA GLN A 7 5.29 -5.84 -1.41
C GLN A 7 5.69 -4.63 -2.24
N VAL A 8 6.72 -4.76 -3.09
CA VAL A 8 7.15 -3.69 -4.01
C VAL A 8 6.01 -3.34 -4.98
N GLN A 9 5.34 -4.35 -5.55
CA GLN A 9 4.21 -4.12 -6.45
C GLN A 9 3.07 -3.37 -5.76
N VAL A 10 2.70 -3.75 -4.54
CA VAL A 10 1.67 -3.06 -3.75
C VAL A 10 2.08 -1.63 -3.43
N LEU A 11 3.34 -1.42 -3.02
CA LEU A 11 3.87 -0.09 -2.71
C LEU A 11 3.85 0.82 -3.94
N SER A 12 4.28 0.32 -5.10
CA SER A 12 4.24 1.04 -6.37
C SER A 12 2.82 1.40 -6.79
N ARG A 13 1.86 0.47 -6.69
CA ARG A 13 0.46 0.73 -7.01
C ARG A 13 -0.12 1.84 -6.13
N LEU A 14 0.09 1.75 -4.80
CA LEU A 14 -0.33 2.81 -3.87
C LEU A 14 0.35 4.16 -4.18
N ALA A 15 1.61 4.16 -4.60
CA ALA A 15 2.34 5.37 -4.95
C ALA A 15 1.83 6.02 -6.25
N ASN A 16 1.38 5.19 -7.21
CA ASN A 16 0.74 5.62 -8.45
C ASN A 16 -0.68 6.17 -8.24
N GLY A 17 -1.19 6.17 -7.01
CA GLY A 17 -2.50 6.75 -6.66
C GLY A 17 -3.62 5.72 -6.55
N GLU A 18 -3.34 4.42 -6.71
CA GLU A 18 -4.33 3.41 -6.42
C GLU A 18 -4.70 3.39 -4.93
N GLN A 19 -5.97 3.09 -4.66
CA GLN A 19 -6.51 3.12 -3.31
C GLN A 19 -6.78 1.71 -2.82
N VAL A 20 -6.26 1.39 -1.65
CA VAL A 20 -6.60 0.18 -0.89
C VAL A 20 -7.49 0.59 0.26
N PHE A 21 -8.62 -0.08 0.41
CA PHE A 21 -9.52 0.08 1.53
C PHE A 21 -9.33 -1.04 2.55
N LYS A 22 -9.41 -0.65 3.81
CA LYS A 22 -9.51 -1.59 4.93
C LYS A 22 -10.99 -1.93 5.11
N GLY A 23 -11.34 -3.18 4.84
CA GLY A 23 -12.64 -3.76 5.17
C GLY A 23 -12.70 -4.26 6.63
N GLU A 24 -13.75 -5.02 6.92
CA GLU A 24 -13.90 -5.75 8.18
C GLU A 24 -12.76 -6.78 8.36
N ASP A 25 -12.45 -7.12 9.61
CA ASP A 25 -11.37 -8.08 9.98
C ASP A 25 -9.94 -7.72 9.52
N ASP A 26 -9.63 -6.42 9.37
CA ASP A 26 -8.30 -5.99 8.94
C ASP A 26 -7.90 -6.56 7.56
N VAL A 27 -8.91 -6.77 6.70
CA VAL A 27 -8.73 -7.18 5.31
C VAL A 27 -8.51 -5.95 4.43
N TYR A 28 -7.47 -5.98 3.59
CA TYR A 28 -7.14 -4.87 2.69
C TYR A 28 -7.41 -5.27 1.24
N ARG A 29 -8.18 -4.45 0.52
CA ARG A 29 -8.62 -4.71 -0.87
C ARG A 29 -8.45 -3.48 -1.75
N TRP A 30 -8.10 -3.69 -3.02
CA TRP A 30 -8.03 -2.62 -4.02
C TRP A 30 -9.42 -2.09 -4.38
N SER A 31 -9.53 -0.77 -4.54
CA SER A 31 -10.76 -0.08 -4.94
C SER A 31 -11.19 -0.34 -6.38
N GLY A 32 -10.24 -0.62 -7.28
CA GLY A 32 -10.48 -0.64 -8.74
C GLY A 32 -10.85 -2.01 -9.31
N ASP A 33 -10.71 -3.07 -8.53
CA ASP A 33 -10.97 -4.44 -9.00
C ASP A 33 -12.41 -4.84 -8.63
N ALA A 34 -13.26 -5.12 -9.61
CA ALA A 34 -14.57 -5.73 -9.41
C ALA A 34 -14.38 -7.18 -8.90
N GLY A 35 -14.17 -7.33 -7.59
CA GLY A 35 -13.73 -8.57 -6.94
C GLY A 35 -12.55 -8.39 -5.99
N GLY A 36 -11.94 -7.20 -5.97
CA GLY A 36 -11.01 -6.68 -4.97
C GLY A 36 -9.92 -7.65 -4.56
N GLN A 37 -8.89 -7.82 -5.40
CA GLN A 37 -7.73 -8.64 -5.06
C GLN A 37 -7.23 -8.30 -3.64
N VAL A 38 -7.26 -9.29 -2.76
CA VAL A 38 -6.91 -9.12 -1.34
C VAL A 38 -5.39 -8.95 -1.23
N CYS A 39 -4.96 -7.83 -0.66
CA CYS A 39 -3.55 -7.49 -0.46
C CYS A 39 -3.17 -7.35 1.03
N THR A 40 -3.93 -7.98 1.92
CA THR A 40 -3.75 -7.91 3.37
C THR A 40 -2.34 -8.22 3.84
N ALA A 41 -1.76 -9.35 3.40
CA ALA A 41 -0.43 -9.78 3.84
C ALA A 41 0.68 -8.76 3.48
N PRO A 42 0.83 -8.34 2.21
CA PRO A 42 1.84 -7.34 1.85
C PRO A 42 1.56 -5.97 2.49
N VAL A 43 0.31 -5.52 2.58
CA VAL A 43 -0.04 -4.24 3.22
C VAL A 43 0.33 -4.23 4.70
N LYS A 44 0.02 -5.31 5.46
CA LYS A 44 0.40 -5.43 6.87
C LYS A 44 1.91 -5.39 7.07
N ALA A 45 2.68 -6.00 6.18
CA ALA A 45 4.13 -5.92 6.24
C ALA A 45 4.66 -4.50 5.95
N LEU A 46 4.12 -3.82 4.94
CA LEU A 46 4.47 -2.43 4.62
C LEU A 46 4.09 -1.46 5.76
N LEU A 47 2.99 -1.72 6.47
CA LEU A 47 2.59 -0.97 7.67
C LEU A 47 3.61 -1.15 8.80
N LYS A 48 4.07 -2.38 9.05
CA LYS A 48 5.13 -2.66 10.05
C LYS A 48 6.45 -1.96 9.71
N LEU A 49 6.75 -1.83 8.43
CA LEU A 49 7.95 -1.14 7.92
C LEU A 49 7.77 0.38 7.81
N ASN A 50 6.61 0.93 8.19
CA ASN A 50 6.29 2.36 8.13
C ASN A 50 6.38 2.98 6.72
N LEU A 51 6.25 2.15 5.68
CA LEU A 51 6.28 2.57 4.27
C LEU A 51 4.89 3.00 3.77
N VAL A 52 3.84 2.50 4.42
CA VAL A 52 2.45 2.91 4.20
C VAL A 52 1.81 3.21 5.55
N ARG A 53 0.75 4.02 5.54
CA ARG A 53 -0.05 4.38 6.70
C ARG A 53 -1.52 4.26 6.40
N ILE A 54 -2.32 4.05 7.44
CA ILE A 54 -3.78 4.08 7.33
C ILE A 54 -4.24 5.53 7.51
N ALA A 55 -4.98 6.03 6.53
CA ALA A 55 -5.59 7.35 6.55
C ALA A 55 -7.12 7.22 6.50
N LYS A 56 -7.83 7.99 7.32
CA LYS A 56 -9.28 8.12 7.21
C LYS A 56 -9.63 8.98 6.00
N VAL A 57 -10.62 8.55 5.22
CA VAL A 57 -11.17 9.37 4.14
C VAL A 57 -12.10 10.42 4.75
N LYS A 58 -11.99 11.68 4.30
CA LYS A 58 -12.86 12.78 4.76
C LYS A 58 -14.31 12.46 4.32
N GLY A 59 -15.18 12.20 5.29
CA GLY A 59 -16.61 11.96 5.04
C GLY A 59 -17.12 10.52 5.19
N GLY A 60 -16.34 9.58 5.74
CA GLY A 60 -16.85 8.22 6.00
C GLY A 60 -16.06 7.40 7.02
N THR A 61 -16.59 6.22 7.32
CA THR A 61 -15.96 5.18 8.18
C THR A 61 -14.83 4.43 7.46
N VAL A 62 -14.64 4.69 6.16
CA VAL A 62 -13.70 3.98 5.31
C VAL A 62 -12.26 4.42 5.60
N LEU A 63 -11.44 3.44 5.96
CA LEU A 63 -10.00 3.59 6.14
C LEU A 63 -9.29 3.21 4.84
N ARG A 64 -8.39 4.08 4.35
CA ARG A 64 -7.58 3.82 3.16
C ARG A 64 -6.10 3.71 3.50
N CYS A 65 -5.34 2.94 2.74
CA CYS A 65 -3.88 2.98 2.81
C CYS A 65 -3.34 4.13 1.96
N ALA A 66 -2.33 4.81 2.49
CA ALA A 66 -1.59 5.85 1.80
C ALA A 66 -0.09 5.62 1.98
N VAL A 67 0.69 5.83 0.93
CA VAL A 67 2.17 5.72 0.99
C VAL A 67 2.73 6.86 1.86
N THR A 68 3.70 6.54 2.72
CA THR A 68 4.44 7.53 3.51
C THR A 68 5.55 8.17 2.67
N ALA A 69 6.21 9.20 3.21
CA ALA A 69 7.41 9.75 2.56
C ALA A 69 8.49 8.66 2.37
N ALA A 70 8.73 7.85 3.41
CA ALA A 70 9.68 6.75 3.38
C ALA A 70 9.36 5.71 2.30
N GLY A 71 8.07 5.37 2.12
CA GLY A 71 7.63 4.48 1.04
C GLY A 71 7.92 5.03 -0.37
N ARG A 72 7.74 6.35 -0.56
CA ARG A 72 8.07 7.01 -1.84
C ARG A 72 9.57 7.07 -2.08
N ASP A 73 10.36 7.37 -1.06
CA ASP A 73 11.82 7.41 -1.16
C ASP A 73 12.40 6.02 -1.43
N TYR A 74 11.84 4.98 -0.81
CA TYR A 74 12.20 3.60 -1.12
C TYR A 74 11.97 3.28 -2.60
N LEU A 75 10.80 3.63 -3.14
CA LEU A 75 10.52 3.41 -4.56
C LEU A 75 11.45 4.20 -5.47
N LYS A 76 11.72 5.47 -5.17
CA LYS A 76 12.68 6.29 -5.94
C LYS A 76 14.07 5.67 -5.96
N ASN A 77 14.58 5.26 -4.80
CA ASN A 77 15.90 4.64 -4.69
C ASN A 77 15.94 3.24 -5.34
N SER A 78 14.87 2.46 -5.22
CA SER A 78 14.76 1.15 -5.86
C SER A 78 14.70 1.24 -7.40
N TRP A 79 14.07 2.29 -7.95
CA TRP A 79 14.08 2.55 -9.39
C TRP A 79 15.45 3.04 -9.87
N ASN A 80 16.15 3.84 -9.06
CA ASN A 80 17.45 4.39 -9.42
C ASN A 80 18.58 3.34 -9.36
N ASN A 81 18.44 2.30 -8.54
CA ASN A 81 19.35 1.16 -8.46
C ASN A 81 19.12 0.07 -9.54
N GLN A 82 18.16 0.26 -10.44
CA GLN A 82 17.98 -0.62 -11.62
C GLN A 82 18.63 -0.07 -12.90
N LYS A 83 19.40 1.02 -12.82
CA LYS A 83 20.20 1.55 -13.94
C LYS A 83 21.66 1.14 -13.85
#